data_AF-A0A8I0MYT1-F1
#
_entry.id   AF-A0A8I0MYT1-F1
#
_cell.length_a   1.000
_cell.length_b   1.000
_cell.length_c   1.000
_cell.angle_alpha   90.00
_cell.angle_beta   90.00
_cell.angle_gamma   90.00
#
_symmetry.space_group_name_H-M   'P 1'
#
loop_
_entity.id
_entity.type
_entity.pdbx_description
1 polymer ?
#
loop_
_entity_poly.entity_id
_entity_poly.type
_entity_poly.pdbx_seq_one_letter_code
_entity_poly.pdbx_strand_id
1 'polypeptide(L)'
;MEVPKSEFGIITLRHLLSHTPGLTTASFRGYARGEVLPTDVDILNGKGNSTAVTATLPAGQQFQYSGGGYMVLEVLLQDVTGKSFAEYVDKTV
;
A
#
# COMPACT_ATOMS: atom_id res chain seq x y z
N MET A 1 -16.80 -10.05 -4.09
CA MET A 1 -15.89 -9.32 -4.99
C MET A 1 -15.01 -10.36 -5.66
N GLU A 2 -15.24 -10.66 -6.94
CA GLU A 2 -14.31 -11.50 -7.69
C GLU A 2 -13.01 -10.72 -7.88
N VAL A 3 -11.92 -11.27 -7.37
CA VAL A 3 -10.59 -10.69 -7.55
C VAL A 3 -10.15 -11.03 -8.98
N PRO A 4 -9.88 -10.04 -9.85
CA PRO A 4 -9.33 -10.30 -11.17
C PRO A 4 -8.09 -11.18 -11.04
N LYS A 5 -7.94 -12.20 -11.90
CA LYS A 5 -6.68 -12.92 -12.05
C LYS A 5 -5.63 -11.92 -12.51
N SER A 6 -4.91 -11.35 -11.55
CA SER A 6 -3.69 -10.61 -11.78
C SER A 6 -2.72 -11.52 -12.53
N GLU A 7 -2.23 -11.09 -13.68
CA GLU A 7 -1.13 -11.74 -14.41
C GLU A 7 0.14 -11.90 -13.56
N PHE A 8 0.20 -11.19 -12.43
CA PHE A 8 1.29 -11.18 -11.47
C PHE A 8 1.07 -12.11 -10.25
N GLY A 9 0.01 -12.92 -10.25
CA GLY A 9 -0.27 -13.87 -9.17
C GLY A 9 -0.86 -13.22 -7.91
N ILE A 10 -1.04 -14.04 -6.87
CA ILE A 10 -1.65 -13.61 -5.60
C ILE A 10 -0.58 -12.99 -4.69
N ILE A 11 -0.78 -11.73 -4.31
CA ILE A 11 0.05 -11.04 -3.31
C ILE A 11 -0.36 -11.51 -1.91
N THR A 12 0.62 -11.82 -1.07
CA THR A 12 0.40 -12.27 0.31
C THR A 12 1.02 -11.28 1.30
N LEU A 13 0.62 -11.36 2.57
CA LEU A 13 1.26 -10.59 3.67
C LEU A 13 2.78 -10.78 3.70
N ARG A 14 3.26 -12.02 3.48
CA ARG A 14 4.69 -12.33 3.40
C ARG A 14 5.37 -11.49 2.33
N HIS A 15 4.78 -11.42 1.14
CA HIS A 15 5.35 -10.66 0.02
C HIS A 15 5.41 -9.16 0.31
N LEU A 16 4.37 -8.58 0.93
CA LEU A 16 4.35 -7.17 1.33
C LEU A 16 5.49 -6.87 2.32
N LEU A 17 5.60 -7.67 3.38
CA LEU A 17 6.59 -7.50 4.45
C LEU A 17 8.04 -7.73 3.98
N SER A 18 8.25 -8.60 2.97
CA SER A 18 9.58 -8.90 2.43
C SER A 18 10.00 -8.03 1.25
N HIS A 19 9.22 -7.02 0.87
CA HIS A 19 9.44 -6.24 -0.36
C HIS A 19 9.59 -7.12 -1.61
N THR A 20 8.82 -8.20 -1.70
CA THR A 20 8.69 -9.00 -2.92
C THR A 20 7.28 -9.02 -3.51
N PRO A 21 6.41 -7.99 -3.36
CA PRO A 21 5.06 -8.07 -3.91
C PRO A 21 5.00 -7.69 -5.41
N GLY A 22 6.08 -7.16 -5.97
CA GLY A 22 6.11 -6.63 -7.33
C GLY A 22 5.32 -5.34 -7.51
N LEU A 23 5.05 -4.61 -6.42
CA LEU A 23 4.28 -3.37 -6.41
C LEU A 23 5.20 -2.14 -6.57
N THR A 24 4.73 -1.15 -7.31
CA THR A 24 5.41 0.14 -7.44
C THR A 24 5.62 0.82 -6.08
N THR A 25 6.64 1.68 -6.01
CA THR A 25 6.77 2.62 -4.90
C THR A 25 5.90 3.83 -5.20
N ALA A 26 4.96 4.16 -4.31
CA ALA A 26 4.24 5.41 -4.38
C ALA A 26 5.23 6.58 -4.26
N SER A 27 5.23 7.48 -5.25
CA SER A 27 5.97 8.74 -5.15
C SER A 27 5.19 9.73 -4.30
N PHE A 28 5.88 10.40 -3.37
CA PHE A 28 5.30 11.46 -2.54
C PHE A 28 6.15 12.72 -2.65
N ARG A 29 5.55 13.78 -3.18
CA ARG A 29 6.16 15.11 -3.25
C ARG A 29 5.94 15.94 -1.99
N GLY A 30 5.07 15.47 -1.09
CA GLY A 30 4.61 16.20 0.08
C GLY A 30 3.47 17.19 -0.24
N TYR A 31 2.76 17.58 0.81
CA TYR A 31 1.66 18.56 0.75
C TYR A 31 2.09 19.81 1.51
N ALA A 32 1.69 20.98 1.01
CA ALA A 32 1.92 22.23 1.73
C ALA A 32 1.05 22.31 2.98
N ARG A 33 1.47 23.13 3.94
CA ARG A 33 0.71 23.33 5.18
C ARG A 33 -0.68 23.88 4.86
N GLY A 34 -1.72 23.21 5.33
CA GLY A 34 -3.12 23.62 5.13
C GLY A 34 -3.76 23.06 3.87
N GLU A 35 -3.03 22.32 3.03
CA GLU A 35 -3.65 21.55 1.95
C GLU A 35 -4.47 20.38 2.51
N VAL A 36 -5.55 20.05 1.81
CA VAL A 36 -6.34 18.85 2.11
C VAL A 36 -5.53 17.64 1.71
N LEU A 37 -5.32 16.74 2.67
CA LEU A 37 -4.63 15.48 2.44
C LEU A 37 -5.60 14.46 1.82
N PRO A 38 -5.18 13.71 0.79
CA PRO A 38 -5.94 12.56 0.33
C PRO A 38 -5.96 11.45 1.39
N THR A 39 -6.94 10.56 1.29
CA THR A 39 -6.97 9.33 2.09
C THR A 39 -5.93 8.33 1.63
N ASP A 40 -5.61 7.32 2.45
CA ASP A 40 -4.67 6.24 2.09
C ASP A 40 -5.14 5.51 0.81
N VAL A 41 -6.44 5.27 0.69
CA VAL A 41 -7.05 4.66 -0.50
C VAL A 41 -6.95 5.57 -1.73
N ASP A 42 -7.11 6.89 -1.56
CA ASP A 42 -6.94 7.84 -2.66
C ASP A 42 -5.49 7.84 -3.18
N ILE A 43 -4.52 7.77 -2.28
CA ILE A 43 -3.10 7.66 -2.63
C ILE A 43 -2.81 6.34 -3.36
N LEU A 44 -3.31 5.21 -2.84
CA LEU A 44 -3.13 3.91 -3.49
C LEU A 44 -3.67 3.91 -4.93
N ASN A 45 -4.74 4.67 -5.18
CA ASN A 45 -5.33 4.86 -6.49
C ASN A 45 -4.68 5.99 -7.33
N GLY A 46 -3.61 6.61 -6.85
CA GLY A 46 -2.88 7.64 -7.59
C GLY A 46 -3.58 8.99 -7.68
N LYS A 47 -4.38 9.34 -6.66
CA LYS A 47 -4.97 10.68 -6.55
C LYS A 47 -4.06 11.62 -5.75
N GLY A 48 -4.33 12.92 -5.85
CA GLY A 48 -3.49 13.95 -5.24
C GLY A 48 -2.18 14.11 -6.01
N ASN A 49 -1.05 14.01 -5.30
CA ASN A 49 0.30 14.16 -5.86
C ASN A 49 1.06 12.82 -6.05
N SER A 50 0.34 11.70 -6.03
CA SER A 50 0.92 10.35 -6.05
C SER A 50 0.58 9.60 -7.33
N THR A 51 1.50 8.73 -7.77
CA THR A 51 1.22 7.73 -8.81
C THR A 51 0.53 6.52 -8.18
N ALA A 52 -0.38 5.89 -8.92
CA ALA A 52 -1.09 4.69 -8.43
C ALA A 52 -0.12 3.55 -8.07
N VAL A 53 -0.46 2.82 -7.02
CA VAL A 53 0.24 1.60 -6.62
C VAL A 53 -0.28 0.45 -7.47
N THR A 54 0.58 -0.08 -8.34
CA THR A 54 0.22 -1.14 -9.28
C THR A 54 1.23 -2.28 -9.24
N ALA A 55 0.77 -3.48 -9.61
CA ALA A 55 1.66 -4.61 -9.84
C ALA A 55 2.40 -4.42 -11.17
N THR A 56 3.72 -4.58 -11.13
CA THR A 56 4.61 -4.50 -12.30
C THR A 56 5.42 -5.77 -12.52
N LEU A 57 5.44 -6.64 -11.51
CA LEU A 57 6.21 -7.89 -11.50
C LEU A 57 5.40 -8.97 -10.77
N PRO A 58 5.62 -10.25 -11.10
CA PRO A 58 4.97 -11.34 -10.38
C PRO A 58 5.35 -11.37 -8.90
N ALA A 59 4.37 -11.62 -8.05
CA ALA A 59 4.55 -11.68 -6.60
C ALA A 59 5.53 -12.80 -6.22
N GLY A 60 6.46 -12.50 -5.31
CA GLY A 60 7.43 -13.44 -4.76
C GLY A 60 8.66 -13.70 -5.62
N GLN A 61 8.76 -13.16 -6.84
CA GLN A 61 9.87 -13.48 -7.74
C GLN A 61 11.17 -12.73 -7.46
N GLN A 62 11.08 -11.47 -7.05
CA GLN A 62 12.28 -10.67 -6.77
C GLN A 62 12.05 -9.62 -5.69
N PHE A 63 13.15 -9.21 -5.05
CA PHE A 63 13.15 -8.05 -4.18
C PHE A 63 13.01 -6.77 -5.01
N GLN A 64 12.01 -5.97 -4.65
CA GLN A 64 11.81 -4.62 -5.14
C GLN A 64 11.24 -3.82 -3.98
N TYR A 65 12.04 -2.90 -3.44
CA TYR A 65 11.56 -2.00 -2.37
C TYR A 65 10.26 -1.35 -2.82
N SER A 66 9.26 -1.44 -1.94
CA SER A 66 7.89 -1.03 -2.24
C SER A 66 7.29 -0.34 -1.03
N GLY A 67 7.36 1.00 -1.03
CA GLY A 67 6.59 1.80 -0.07
C GLY A 67 5.07 1.64 -0.26
N GLY A 68 4.64 1.43 -1.51
CA GLY A 68 3.24 1.11 -1.82
C GLY A 68 2.77 -0.18 -1.18
N GLY A 69 3.63 -1.20 -1.09
CA GLY A 69 3.32 -2.45 -0.38
C GLY A 69 3.07 -2.25 1.12
N TYR A 70 3.77 -1.31 1.77
CA TYR A 70 3.52 -0.97 3.18
C TYR A 70 2.26 -0.14 3.37
N MET A 71 1.88 0.73 2.43
CA MET A 71 0.58 1.40 2.46
C MET A 71 -0.59 0.41 2.30
N VAL A 72 -0.44 -0.60 1.45
CA VAL A 72 -1.43 -1.69 1.36
C VAL A 72 -1.54 -2.43 2.70
N LEU A 73 -0.42 -2.66 3.37
CA LEU A 73 -0.42 -3.28 4.70
C LEU A 73 -1.10 -2.40 5.76
N GLU A 74 -0.87 -1.08 5.72
CA GLU A 74 -1.54 -0.11 6.58
C GLU A 74 -3.06 -0.18 6.41
N VAL A 75 -3.57 -0.05 5.17
CA VAL A 75 -5.01 -0.12 4.89
C VAL A 75 -5.58 -1.47 5.31
N LEU A 76 -4.87 -2.58 5.07
CA LEU A 76 -5.29 -3.89 5.53
C LEU A 76 -5.43 -3.96 7.06
N LEU A 77 -4.49 -3.37 7.81
CA LEU A 77 -4.57 -3.32 9.27
C LEU A 77 -5.74 -2.46 9.73
N GLN A 78 -5.97 -1.32 9.09
CA GLN A 78 -7.12 -0.48 9.38
C GLN A 78 -8.44 -1.25 9.13
N ASP A 79 -8.56 -1.95 8.00
CA ASP A 79 -9.74 -2.73 7.63
C ASP A 79 -10.05 -3.86 8.61
N VAL A 80 -9.05 -4.65 9.02
CA VAL A 80 -9.26 -5.81 9.91
C VAL A 80 -9.43 -5.42 11.38
N THR A 81 -8.95 -4.24 11.78
CA THR A 81 -9.02 -3.79 13.18
C THR A 81 -10.14 -2.77 13.44
N GLY A 82 -10.62 -2.09 12.40
CA GLY A 82 -11.53 -0.95 12.51
C GLY A 82 -10.91 0.29 13.16
N LYS A 83 -9.58 0.37 13.25
CA LYS A 83 -8.84 1.48 13.89
C LYS A 83 -7.99 2.21 12.86
N SER A 84 -7.68 3.47 13.13
CA SER A 84 -6.60 4.13 12.39
C SER A 84 -5.27 3.40 12.64
N PHE A 85 -4.37 3.43 11.67
CA PHE A 85 -3.07 2.78 11.80
C PHE A 85 -2.27 3.32 12.99
N ALA A 86 -2.29 4.65 13.17
CA ALA A 86 -1.66 5.32 14.31
C ALA A 86 -2.20 4.82 15.66
N GLU A 87 -3.52 4.70 15.81
CA GLU A 87 -4.13 4.17 17.03
C GLU A 87 -3.78 2.70 17.25
N TYR A 88 -3.74 1.90 16.19
CA TYR A 88 -3.43 0.49 16.30
C TYR A 88 -1.98 0.25 16.75
N VAL A 89 -1.01 0.95 16.15
CA VAL A 89 0.41 0.82 16.50
C VAL A 89 0.68 1.30 17.92
N ASP A 90 0.15 2.46 18.32
CA ASP A 90 0.32 3.01 19.68
C ASP A 90 -0.15 2.05 20.79
N LYS A 91 -1.17 1.23 20.51
CA LYS A 91 -1.73 0.27 21.47
C LYS A 91 -1.00 -1.08 21.52
N THR A 92 -0.16 -1.38 20.53
CA THR A 92 0.37 -2.76 20.33
C THR A 92 1.89 -2.85 20.32
N VAL A 93 2.59 -1.72 20.30
CA VAL A 93 4.06 -1.61 20.33
C VAL A 93 4.48 -0.77 21.53
#